data_AF-A0ABD2XB74-F1
#
_entry.id   AF-A0ABD2XB74-F1
#
_cell.length_a   1.000
_cell.length_b   1.000
_cell.length_c   1.000
_cell.angle_alpha   90.00
_cell.angle_beta   90.00
_cell.angle_gamma   90.00
#
_symmetry.space_group_name_H-M   'P 1'
#
loop_
_entity.id
_entity.type
_entity.pdbx_description
1 polymer ?
#
loop_
_entity_poly.entity_id
_entity_poly.type
_entity_poly.pdbx_seq_one_letter_code
_entity_poly.pdbx_strand_id
1 'polypeptide(L)'
;MDTELKAIVETLSRPEIKDFALRLDIKYQIKNAEESIKARKEGNDIYMKKEHTDEDHKMILYYYNKSIAYAPSESEELMYAYSNRAYLLLHINKYNEAIESLDKALQLSDSITMKVKLYCQKAKCLAALGCSMKDVVMKEIDQILKKSKLSTEEANFVTDIIRKTKLSMSSMKQFKPQNEKFLQEKAECNQIINDRENVDPLDFVEIKSTKNMGRGLYAKTDFKTGDLVLVEKPCMIGPHFFNQYVFCSQCLSVAWTGIPCEACHDYMFCSLKCKNMAWEEYHQIDCSITPYLILCDPEIPEWIDLNLKFIITLMKDSKTIDELKSKLNITKNNQGKFN
;
A
#
# COMPACT_ATOMS: atom_id res chain seq x y z
N MET A 1 6.11 -19.98 -22.40
CA MET A 1 5.28 -18.75 -22.32
C MET A 1 4.06 -18.85 -23.22
N ASP A 2 4.18 -18.70 -24.54
CA ASP A 2 2.99 -18.48 -25.39
C ASP A 2 1.92 -19.56 -25.33
N THR A 3 2.24 -20.85 -25.22
CA THR A 3 1.22 -21.92 -25.32
C THR A 3 0.45 -22.17 -24.01
N GLU A 4 1.11 -22.11 -22.85
CA GLU A 4 0.47 -22.30 -21.54
C GLU A 4 -0.10 -20.99 -21.00
N LEU A 5 0.56 -19.85 -21.25
CA LEU A 5 -0.06 -18.54 -21.10
C LEU A 5 -1.24 -18.45 -22.06
N LYS A 6 -1.14 -18.92 -23.32
CA LYS A 6 -2.33 -19.10 -24.18
C LYS A 6 -3.33 -20.05 -23.58
N ALA A 7 -2.97 -21.15 -22.94
CA ALA A 7 -3.95 -22.09 -22.41
C ALA A 7 -4.70 -21.52 -21.21
N ILE A 8 -4.02 -20.82 -20.31
CA ILE A 8 -4.62 -20.07 -19.20
C ILE A 8 -5.44 -18.91 -19.77
N VAL A 9 -4.88 -18.12 -20.67
CA VAL A 9 -5.59 -17.03 -21.35
C VAL A 9 -6.77 -17.55 -22.16
N GLU A 10 -6.67 -18.67 -22.86
CA GLU A 10 -7.75 -19.33 -23.61
C GLU A 10 -8.82 -19.85 -22.65
N THR A 11 -8.42 -20.46 -21.53
CA THR A 11 -9.34 -20.93 -20.48
C THR A 11 -10.08 -19.76 -19.83
N LEU A 12 -9.37 -18.67 -19.51
CA LEU A 12 -9.94 -17.43 -18.99
C LEU A 12 -10.72 -16.65 -20.07
N SER A 13 -10.41 -16.85 -21.35
CA SER A 13 -11.08 -16.24 -22.51
C SER A 13 -12.23 -17.10 -23.04
N ARG A 14 -12.46 -18.29 -22.49
CA ARG A 14 -13.59 -19.15 -22.86
C ARG A 14 -14.88 -18.37 -22.71
N PRO A 15 -15.83 -18.45 -23.65
CA PRO A 15 -17.07 -17.69 -23.59
C PRO A 15 -17.80 -17.85 -22.26
N GLU A 16 -17.73 -19.00 -21.58
CA GLU A 16 -18.40 -19.18 -20.30
C GLU A 16 -17.72 -18.41 -19.16
N ILE A 17 -16.38 -18.40 -19.09
CA ILE A 17 -15.60 -17.64 -18.10
C ILE A 17 -15.61 -16.16 -18.47
N LYS A 18 -15.55 -15.84 -19.76
CA LYS A 18 -15.60 -14.48 -20.29
C LYS A 18 -17.00 -13.88 -20.16
N ASP A 19 -18.08 -14.64 -20.36
CA ASP A 19 -19.46 -14.22 -20.09
C ASP A 19 -19.73 -14.18 -18.59
N PHE A 20 -19.13 -15.05 -17.79
CA PHE A 20 -19.17 -14.94 -16.33
C PHE A 20 -18.47 -13.65 -15.87
N ALA A 21 -17.24 -13.42 -16.33
CA ALA A 21 -16.47 -12.21 -16.09
C ALA A 21 -17.16 -10.97 -16.66
N LEU A 22 -17.68 -10.97 -17.90
CA LEU A 22 -18.43 -9.86 -18.52
C LEU A 22 -19.77 -9.59 -17.82
N ARG A 23 -20.50 -10.62 -17.40
CA ARG A 23 -21.72 -10.43 -16.59
C ARG A 23 -21.40 -9.88 -15.21
N LEU A 24 -20.25 -10.25 -14.64
CA LEU A 24 -19.74 -9.66 -13.41
C LEU A 24 -19.22 -8.23 -13.66
N ASP A 25 -18.50 -7.96 -14.74
CA ASP A 25 -17.86 -6.69 -15.10
C ASP A 25 -18.90 -5.60 -15.43
N ILE A 26 -19.97 -5.96 -16.16
CA ILE A 26 -21.13 -5.08 -16.40
C ILE A 26 -21.90 -4.80 -15.10
N LYS A 27 -21.84 -5.71 -14.12
CA LYS A 27 -22.51 -5.56 -12.82
C LYS A 27 -21.58 -4.97 -11.74
N TYR A 28 -20.27 -4.98 -11.95
CA TYR A 28 -19.24 -4.67 -10.97
C TYR A 28 -18.24 -3.68 -11.55
N GLN A 29 -18.53 -2.40 -11.35
CA GLN A 29 -17.53 -1.36 -11.56
C GLN A 29 -16.44 -1.51 -10.49
N ILE A 30 -15.27 -2.01 -10.88
CA ILE A 30 -14.13 -2.21 -9.96
C ILE A 30 -13.73 -0.90 -9.28
N LYS A 31 -13.66 0.19 -10.05
CA LYS A 31 -13.59 1.55 -9.50
C LYS A 31 -14.99 2.10 -9.37
N ASN A 32 -15.43 2.34 -8.14
CA ASN A 32 -16.80 2.67 -7.80
C ASN A 32 -16.84 3.89 -6.87
N ALA A 33 -17.51 4.96 -7.32
CA ALA A 33 -17.66 6.20 -6.57
C ALA A 33 -18.46 5.99 -5.26
N GLU A 34 -19.50 5.16 -5.27
CA GLU A 34 -20.34 4.88 -4.10
C GLU A 34 -19.53 4.18 -3.00
N GLU A 35 -18.77 3.13 -3.34
CA GLU A 35 -17.88 2.45 -2.40
C GLU A 35 -16.76 3.36 -1.89
N SER A 36 -16.22 4.22 -2.75
CA SER A 36 -15.25 5.25 -2.34
C SER A 36 -15.84 6.21 -1.30
N ILE A 37 -17.06 6.70 -1.54
CA ILE A 37 -17.78 7.61 -0.63
C ILE A 37 -18.09 6.90 0.68
N LYS A 38 -18.55 5.65 0.63
CA LYS A 38 -18.87 4.84 1.80
C LYS A 38 -17.64 4.63 2.68
N ALA A 39 -16.52 4.17 2.10
CA ALA A 39 -15.27 4.00 2.83
C ALA A 39 -14.80 5.32 3.45
N ARG A 40 -14.90 6.43 2.72
CA ARG A 40 -14.54 7.75 3.27
C ARG A 40 -15.42 8.17 4.45
N LYS A 41 -16.72 7.87 4.42
CA LYS A 41 -17.64 8.13 5.53
C LYS A 41 -17.25 7.31 6.76
N GLU A 42 -16.98 6.01 6.60
CA GLU A 42 -16.53 5.14 7.71
C GLU A 42 -15.24 5.69 8.36
N GLY A 43 -14.27 6.15 7.56
CA GLY A 43 -13.08 6.81 8.08
C GLY A 43 -13.36 8.13 8.80
N ASN A 44 -14.31 8.93 8.30
CA ASN A 44 -14.70 10.19 8.94
C ASN A 44 -15.41 9.98 10.28
N ASP A 45 -16.26 8.96 10.38
CA ASP A 45 -16.98 8.66 11.62
C ASP A 45 -16.00 8.34 12.76
N ILE A 46 -14.90 7.65 12.45
CA ILE A 46 -13.81 7.41 13.41
C ILE A 46 -13.04 8.70 13.67
N TYR A 47 -12.65 9.45 12.63
CA TYR A 47 -11.88 10.69 12.74
C TYR A 47 -12.57 11.79 13.57
N MET A 48 -13.90 11.78 13.64
CA MET A 48 -14.69 12.74 14.42
C MET A 48 -14.71 12.45 15.93
N LYS A 49 -14.13 11.34 16.37
CA LYS A 49 -13.92 11.07 17.80
C LYS A 49 -13.04 12.15 18.41
N LYS A 50 -13.25 12.46 19.69
CA LYS A 50 -12.45 13.47 20.40
C LYS A 50 -11.00 13.04 20.61
N GLU A 51 -10.81 11.74 20.82
CA GLU A 51 -9.52 11.10 21.07
C GLU A 51 -9.43 9.86 20.18
N HIS A 52 -8.20 9.53 19.77
CA HIS A 52 -7.91 8.41 18.89
C HIS A 52 -6.84 7.53 19.53
N THR A 53 -7.07 6.23 19.51
CA THR A 53 -6.06 5.20 19.77
C THR A 53 -5.23 4.91 18.52
N ASP A 54 -4.14 4.16 18.65
CA ASP A 54 -3.36 3.70 17.50
C ASP A 54 -4.20 2.85 16.53
N GLU A 55 -5.13 2.05 17.05
CA GLU A 55 -6.05 1.27 16.21
C GLU A 55 -7.06 2.18 15.49
N ASP A 56 -7.52 3.26 16.13
CA ASP A 56 -8.36 4.25 15.45
C ASP A 56 -7.59 4.89 14.28
N HIS A 57 -6.33 5.33 14.48
CA HIS A 57 -5.52 5.89 13.40
C HIS A 57 -5.26 4.90 12.27
N LYS A 58 -5.00 3.64 12.60
CA LYS A 58 -4.85 2.56 11.62
C LYS A 58 -6.13 2.36 10.81
N MET A 59 -7.30 2.35 11.45
CA MET A 59 -8.58 2.18 10.77
C MET A 59 -8.96 3.41 9.93
N ILE A 60 -8.67 4.63 10.39
CA ILE A 60 -8.87 5.83 9.56
C ILE A 60 -7.98 5.74 8.31
N LEU A 61 -6.71 5.33 8.46
CA LEU A 61 -5.81 5.14 7.31
C LEU A 61 -6.35 4.08 6.35
N TYR A 62 -6.77 2.93 6.89
CA TYR A 62 -7.39 1.85 6.12
C TYR A 62 -8.54 2.38 5.27
N TYR A 63 -9.47 3.12 5.86
CA TYR A 63 -10.65 3.61 5.17
C TYR A 63 -10.36 4.69 4.14
N TYR A 64 -9.44 5.60 4.42
CA TYR A 64 -9.04 6.62 3.44
C TYR A 64 -8.26 6.00 2.28
N ASN A 65 -7.38 5.03 2.53
CA ASN A 65 -6.70 4.30 1.46
C ASN A 65 -7.67 3.41 0.66
N LYS A 66 -8.65 2.77 1.31
CA LYS A 66 -9.74 2.05 0.64
C LYS A 66 -10.54 3.00 -0.26
N SER A 67 -10.91 4.17 0.25
CA SER A 67 -11.61 5.20 -0.54
C SER A 67 -10.84 5.60 -1.80
N ILE A 68 -9.52 5.82 -1.68
CA ILE A 68 -8.62 6.10 -2.81
C ILE A 68 -8.57 4.91 -3.79
N ALA A 69 -8.54 3.68 -3.29
CA ALA A 69 -8.48 2.48 -4.13
C ALA A 69 -9.76 2.23 -4.94
N TYR A 70 -10.92 2.59 -4.40
CA TYR A 70 -12.20 2.46 -5.11
C TYR A 70 -12.52 3.67 -6.00
N ALA A 71 -11.96 4.84 -5.74
CA ALA A 71 -12.37 6.05 -6.47
C ALA A 71 -12.08 5.93 -7.99
N PRO A 72 -13.01 6.35 -8.86
CA PRO A 72 -12.74 6.49 -10.28
C PRO A 72 -11.56 7.45 -10.56
N SER A 73 -10.88 7.23 -11.68
CA SER A 73 -9.77 8.09 -12.09
C SER A 73 -10.25 9.52 -12.32
N GLU A 74 -9.43 10.49 -11.92
CA GLU A 74 -9.68 11.94 -12.08
C GLU A 74 -11.03 12.43 -11.50
N SER A 75 -11.56 11.74 -10.49
CA SER A 75 -12.87 12.06 -9.91
C SER A 75 -12.81 12.97 -8.68
N GLU A 76 -13.95 13.60 -8.36
CA GLU A 76 -14.08 14.42 -7.16
C GLU A 76 -13.94 13.56 -5.88
N GLU A 77 -14.41 12.31 -5.90
CA GLU A 77 -14.26 11.35 -4.80
C GLU A 77 -12.78 11.08 -4.52
N LEU A 78 -11.96 10.91 -5.57
CA LEU A 78 -10.52 10.71 -5.42
C LEU A 78 -9.85 11.94 -4.79
N MET A 79 -10.25 13.14 -5.20
CA MET A 79 -9.80 14.40 -4.62
C MET A 79 -10.13 14.49 -3.13
N TYR A 80 -11.38 14.21 -2.73
CA TYR A 80 -11.78 14.19 -1.32
C TYR A 80 -11.06 13.10 -0.52
N ALA A 81 -10.84 11.92 -1.09
CA ALA A 81 -10.15 10.83 -0.42
C ALA A 81 -8.68 11.20 -0.11
N TYR A 82 -7.96 11.78 -1.08
CA TYR A 82 -6.61 12.31 -0.86
C TYR A 82 -6.58 13.44 0.15
N SER A 83 -7.55 14.37 0.09
CA SER A 83 -7.70 15.43 1.08
C SER A 83 -7.84 14.83 2.49
N ASN A 84 -8.80 13.94 2.71
CA ASN A 84 -9.06 13.34 4.01
C ASN A 84 -7.85 12.57 4.56
N ARG A 85 -7.15 11.81 3.70
CA ARG A 85 -5.88 11.18 4.08
C ARG A 85 -4.83 12.19 4.54
N ALA A 86 -4.71 13.33 3.86
CA ALA A 86 -3.80 14.38 4.29
C ALA A 86 -4.15 14.96 5.66
N TYR A 87 -5.45 15.12 5.98
CA TYR A 87 -5.87 15.58 7.31
C TYR A 87 -5.48 14.57 8.41
N LEU A 88 -5.67 13.26 8.18
CA LEU A 88 -5.17 12.22 9.08
C LEU A 88 -3.65 12.34 9.26
N LEU A 89 -2.89 12.40 8.15
CA LEU A 89 -1.44 12.43 8.19
C LEU A 89 -0.92 13.67 8.93
N LEU A 90 -1.56 14.83 8.75
CA LEU A 90 -1.28 16.04 9.53
C LEU A 90 -1.56 15.81 11.02
N HIS A 91 -2.72 15.21 11.36
CA HIS A 91 -3.12 14.91 12.74
C HIS A 91 -2.12 14.00 13.47
N ILE A 92 -1.48 13.06 12.76
CA ILE A 92 -0.44 12.17 13.32
C ILE A 92 1.00 12.64 13.04
N ASN A 93 1.19 13.91 12.68
CA ASN A 93 2.49 14.57 12.44
C ASN A 93 3.34 13.97 11.30
N LYS A 94 2.70 13.30 10.35
CA LYS A 94 3.28 12.77 9.10
C LYS A 94 3.27 13.85 8.01
N TYR A 95 3.98 14.96 8.25
CA TYR A 95 3.83 16.17 7.42
C TYR A 95 4.30 16.00 5.97
N ASN A 96 5.36 15.24 5.71
CA ASN A 96 5.84 15.00 4.33
C ASN A 96 4.82 14.17 3.54
N GLU A 97 4.30 13.11 4.16
CA GLU A 97 3.26 12.25 3.59
C GLU A 97 1.93 13.00 3.38
N ALA A 98 1.59 13.91 4.32
CA ALA A 98 0.44 14.79 4.18
C ALA A 98 0.58 15.70 2.95
N ILE A 99 1.76 16.30 2.75
CA ILE A 99 2.04 17.14 1.58
C ILE A 99 1.88 16.34 0.28
N GLU A 100 2.39 15.11 0.20
CA GLU A 100 2.22 14.26 -1.00
C GLU A 100 0.73 14.01 -1.31
N SER A 101 -0.08 13.76 -0.29
CA SER A 101 -1.53 13.57 -0.46
C SER A 101 -2.25 14.87 -0.84
N LEU A 102 -1.84 16.01 -0.27
CA LEU A 102 -2.39 17.32 -0.64
C LEU A 102 -2.07 17.68 -2.09
N ASP A 103 -0.89 17.35 -2.57
CA ASP A 103 -0.48 17.63 -3.95
C ASP A 103 -1.29 16.83 -4.95
N LYS A 104 -1.60 15.56 -4.65
CA LYS A 104 -2.53 14.75 -5.45
C LYS A 104 -3.96 15.33 -5.42
N ALA A 105 -4.44 15.77 -4.26
CA ALA A 105 -5.77 16.40 -4.15
C ALA A 105 -5.84 17.75 -4.91
N LEU A 106 -4.77 18.55 -4.88
CA LEU A 106 -4.69 19.85 -5.57
C LEU A 106 -4.75 19.69 -7.09
N GLN A 107 -4.12 18.65 -7.64
CA GLN A 107 -4.17 18.33 -9.07
C GLN A 107 -5.59 18.02 -9.57
N LEU A 108 -6.44 17.47 -8.70
CA LEU A 108 -7.82 17.07 -9.01
C LEU A 108 -8.87 18.12 -8.62
N SER A 109 -8.44 19.22 -7.99
CA SER A 109 -9.36 20.22 -7.48
C SER A 109 -9.61 21.31 -8.52
N ASP A 110 -10.87 21.65 -8.78
CA ASP A 110 -11.24 22.79 -9.63
C ASP A 110 -11.76 23.99 -8.83
N SER A 111 -12.43 23.73 -7.70
CA SER A 111 -13.00 24.78 -6.85
C SER A 111 -11.90 25.62 -6.18
N ILE A 112 -11.99 26.94 -6.32
CA ILE A 112 -11.10 27.90 -5.64
C ILE A 112 -11.16 27.69 -4.12
N THR A 113 -12.36 27.53 -3.56
CA THR A 113 -12.55 27.29 -2.13
C THR A 113 -11.82 26.04 -1.66
N MET A 114 -11.88 24.96 -2.45
CA MET A 114 -11.17 23.72 -2.13
C MET A 114 -9.66 23.87 -2.27
N LYS A 115 -9.16 24.48 -3.35
CA LYS A 115 -7.73 24.78 -3.52
C LYS A 115 -7.18 25.55 -2.32
N VAL A 116 -7.87 26.60 -1.87
CA VAL A 116 -7.40 27.36 -0.71
C VAL A 116 -7.38 26.53 0.56
N LYS A 117 -8.38 25.67 0.81
CA LYS A 117 -8.35 24.73 1.95
C LYS A 117 -7.12 23.83 1.89
N LEU A 118 -6.84 23.22 0.74
CA LEU A 118 -5.71 22.31 0.55
C LEU A 118 -4.36 23.03 0.71
N TYR A 119 -4.17 24.18 0.06
CA TYR A 119 -2.96 24.99 0.23
C TYR A 119 -2.76 25.46 1.67
N CYS A 120 -3.83 25.81 2.40
CA CYS A 120 -3.74 26.16 3.82
C CYS A 120 -3.23 25.00 4.67
N GLN A 121 -3.67 23.76 4.40
CA GLN A 121 -3.13 22.59 5.10
C GLN A 121 -1.67 22.31 4.69
N LYS A 122 -1.32 22.52 3.42
CA LYS A 122 0.07 22.39 2.94
C LYS A 122 0.99 23.40 3.65
N ALA A 123 0.54 24.63 3.79
CA ALA A 123 1.26 25.68 4.51
C ALA A 123 1.47 25.33 5.99
N LYS A 124 0.48 24.71 6.66
CA LYS A 124 0.62 24.20 8.03
C LYS A 124 1.67 23.09 8.13
N CYS A 125 1.66 22.12 7.22
CA CYS A 125 2.67 21.06 7.18
C CYS A 125 4.07 21.65 7.03
N LEU A 126 4.25 22.59 6.09
CA LEU A 126 5.53 23.28 5.88
C LEU A 126 5.96 24.11 7.09
N ALA A 127 5.02 24.77 7.77
CA ALA A 127 5.30 25.50 9.01
C ALA A 127 5.77 24.56 10.13
N ALA A 128 5.10 23.42 10.31
CA ALA A 128 5.50 22.40 11.29
C ALA A 128 6.88 21.82 10.98
N LEU A 129 7.25 21.68 9.72
CA LEU A 129 8.59 21.25 9.28
C LEU A 129 9.66 22.34 9.43
N GLY A 130 9.29 23.59 9.74
CA GLY A 130 10.21 24.74 9.75
C GLY A 130 10.67 25.16 8.34
N CYS A 131 9.94 24.77 7.30
CA CYS A 131 10.30 25.03 5.91
C CYS A 131 9.84 26.42 5.45
N SER A 132 10.73 27.19 4.81
CA SER A 132 10.44 28.53 4.28
C SER A 132 9.48 28.51 3.08
N MET A 133 9.28 27.37 2.43
CA MET A 133 8.32 27.21 1.32
C MET A 133 6.88 27.52 1.74
N LYS A 134 6.58 27.54 3.05
CA LYS A 134 5.26 27.97 3.55
C LYS A 134 4.89 29.36 3.04
N ASP A 135 5.85 30.29 2.95
CA ASP A 135 5.60 31.68 2.55
C ASP A 135 5.34 31.79 1.04
N VAL A 136 5.92 30.89 0.25
CA VAL A 136 5.65 30.75 -1.19
C VAL A 136 4.21 30.28 -1.40
N VAL A 137 3.79 29.24 -0.67
CA VAL A 137 2.40 28.73 -0.72
C VAL A 137 1.40 29.81 -0.31
N MET A 138 1.70 30.59 0.74
CA MET A 138 0.82 31.69 1.16
C MET A 138 0.68 32.78 0.08
N LYS A 139 1.77 33.11 -0.64
CA LYS A 139 1.71 34.04 -1.77
C LYS A 139 0.90 33.47 -2.95
N GLU A 140 0.98 32.17 -3.19
CA GLU A 140 0.19 31.50 -4.23
C GLU A 140 -1.31 31.57 -3.94
N ILE A 141 -1.72 31.36 -2.68
CA ILE A 141 -3.09 31.58 -2.23
C ILE A 141 -3.55 33.02 -2.53
N ASP A 142 -2.75 34.02 -2.17
CA ASP A 142 -3.08 35.43 -2.42
C ASP A 142 -3.24 35.72 -3.93
N GLN A 143 -2.43 35.08 -4.79
CA GLN A 143 -2.53 35.22 -6.25
C GLN A 143 -3.80 34.56 -6.81
N ILE A 144 -4.16 33.37 -6.32
CA ILE A 144 -5.39 32.67 -6.71
C ILE A 144 -6.60 33.55 -6.38
N LEU A 145 -6.62 34.14 -5.18
CA LEU A 145 -7.71 35.01 -4.74
C LEU A 145 -7.83 36.29 -5.56
N LYS A 146 -6.71 36.96 -5.87
CA LYS A 146 -6.71 38.17 -6.71
C LYS A 146 -7.27 37.94 -8.11
N LYS A 147 -7.07 36.75 -8.67
CA LYS A 147 -7.54 36.39 -10.02
C LYS A 147 -8.97 35.83 -10.02
N SER A 148 -9.45 35.37 -8.87
CA SER A 148 -10.76 34.74 -8.75
C SER A 148 -11.92 35.74 -8.74
N LYS A 149 -13.05 35.32 -9.32
CA LYS A 149 -14.34 36.00 -9.16
C LYS A 149 -15.19 35.21 -8.17
N LEU A 150 -14.99 35.47 -6.88
CA LEU A 150 -15.75 34.85 -5.80
C LEU A 150 -16.98 35.69 -5.46
N SER A 151 -18.06 35.03 -5.04
CA SER A 151 -19.15 35.72 -4.34
C SER A 151 -18.67 36.30 -3.01
N THR A 152 -19.40 37.27 -2.46
CA THR A 152 -19.09 37.87 -1.16
C THR A 152 -19.03 36.82 -0.04
N GLU A 153 -19.93 35.84 -0.07
CA GLU A 153 -19.98 34.76 0.92
C GLU A 153 -18.76 33.84 0.84
N GLU A 154 -18.38 33.43 -0.37
CA GLU A 154 -17.18 32.60 -0.59
C GLU A 154 -15.90 33.35 -0.21
N ALA A 155 -15.79 34.62 -0.59
CA ALA A 155 -14.64 35.45 -0.24
C ALA A 155 -14.46 35.58 1.28
N ASN A 156 -15.56 35.81 2.01
CA ASN A 156 -15.55 35.87 3.48
C ASN A 156 -15.13 34.55 4.10
N PHE A 157 -15.71 33.44 3.62
CA PHE A 157 -15.39 32.10 4.10
C PHE A 157 -13.91 31.74 3.90
N VAL A 158 -13.38 31.98 2.69
CA VAL A 158 -11.99 31.69 2.35
C VAL A 158 -11.02 32.59 3.13
N THR A 159 -11.35 33.86 3.31
CA THR A 159 -10.55 34.79 4.11
C THR A 159 -10.45 34.34 5.57
N ASP A 160 -11.55 33.84 6.15
CA ASP A 160 -11.54 33.30 7.51
C ASP A 160 -10.64 32.06 7.65
N ILE A 161 -10.66 31.16 6.66
CA ILE A 161 -9.77 29.99 6.61
C ILE A 161 -8.30 30.42 6.59
N ILE A 162 -7.94 31.38 5.74
CA ILE A 162 -6.58 31.90 5.63
C ILE A 162 -6.15 32.56 6.94
N ARG A 163 -7.01 33.37 7.54
CA ARG A 163 -6.75 34.04 8.82
C ARG A 163 -6.48 33.03 9.93
N LYS A 164 -7.35 32.02 10.10
CA LYS A 164 -7.17 30.94 11.07
C LYS A 164 -5.88 30.16 10.83
N THR A 165 -5.53 29.94 9.57
CA THR A 165 -4.30 29.24 9.17
C THR A 165 -3.06 30.05 9.54
N LYS A 166 -3.01 31.35 9.23
CA LYS A 166 -1.90 32.25 9.62
C LYS A 166 -1.70 32.27 11.14
N LEU A 167 -2.78 32.36 11.90
CA LEU A 167 -2.73 32.29 13.37
C LEU A 167 -2.14 30.96 13.86
N SER A 168 -2.64 29.84 13.33
CA SER A 168 -2.14 28.50 13.67
C SER A 168 -0.66 28.32 13.32
N MET A 169 -0.20 28.82 12.18
CA MET A 169 1.19 28.70 11.75
C MET A 169 2.14 29.52 12.64
N SER A 170 1.67 30.67 13.16
CA SER A 170 2.47 31.52 14.05
C SER A 170 2.76 30.89 15.41
N SER A 171 1.89 30.00 15.88
CA SER A 171 2.03 29.29 17.16
C SER A 171 2.65 27.90 17.03
N MET A 172 2.82 27.38 15.81
CA MET A 172 3.44 26.07 15.58
C MET A 172 4.92 26.09 15.92
N LYS A 173 5.35 25.12 16.73
CA LYS A 173 6.76 24.82 16.95
C LYS A 173 7.24 23.88 15.84
N GLN A 174 8.53 23.99 15.49
CA GLN A 174 9.14 23.03 14.60
C GLN A 174 9.05 21.63 15.20
N PHE A 175 8.46 20.72 14.46
CA PHE A 175 8.35 19.33 14.84
C PHE A 175 9.72 18.68 14.87
N LYS A 176 10.01 17.99 15.98
CA LYS A 176 11.17 17.13 16.14
C LYS A 176 10.67 15.70 16.37
N PRO A 177 11.15 14.71 15.61
CA PRO A 177 10.77 13.31 15.82
C PRO A 177 11.10 12.90 17.26
N GLN A 178 10.15 12.37 18.00
CA GLN A 178 10.34 11.99 19.41
C GLN A 178 11.26 10.76 19.58
N ASN A 179 11.55 10.04 18.49
CA ASN A 179 12.14 8.71 18.49
C ASN A 179 13.50 8.64 17.75
N GLU A 180 14.32 9.70 17.79
CA GLU A 180 15.64 9.72 17.11
C GLU A 180 16.52 8.53 17.52
N LYS A 181 16.55 8.19 18.81
CA LYS A 181 17.29 7.02 19.31
C LYS A 181 16.81 5.71 18.67
N PHE A 182 15.49 5.49 18.63
CA PHE A 182 14.92 4.30 17.99
C PHE A 182 15.19 4.26 16.49
N LEU A 183 15.18 5.41 15.80
CA LEU A 183 15.51 5.47 14.38
C LEU A 183 16.97 5.08 14.13
N GLN A 184 17.88 5.49 15.00
CA GLN A 184 19.28 5.09 14.95
C GLN A 184 19.44 3.59 15.22
N GLU A 185 18.85 3.08 16.31
CA GLU A 185 18.86 1.64 16.65
C GLU A 185 18.30 0.78 15.49
N LYS A 186 17.21 1.24 14.86
CA LYS A 186 16.64 0.58 13.67
C LYS A 186 17.62 0.56 12.49
N ALA A 187 18.34 1.65 12.24
CA ALA A 187 19.31 1.72 11.16
C ALA A 187 20.48 0.76 11.40
N GLU A 188 20.97 0.69 12.64
CA GLU A 188 22.02 -0.25 13.05
C GLU A 188 21.57 -1.71 12.86
N CYS A 189 20.38 -2.08 13.35
CA CYS A 189 19.82 -3.41 13.13
C CYS A 189 19.67 -3.78 11.65
N ASN A 190 19.19 -2.84 10.82
CA ASN A 190 19.07 -3.06 9.38
C ASN A 190 20.43 -3.32 8.72
N GLN A 191 21.49 -2.63 9.17
CA GLN A 191 22.83 -2.86 8.65
C GLN A 191 23.32 -4.28 8.96
N ILE A 192 23.11 -4.75 10.20
CA ILE A 192 23.49 -6.12 10.60
C ILE A 192 22.74 -7.17 9.75
N ILE A 193 21.45 -6.96 9.49
CA ILE A 193 20.65 -7.85 8.63
C ILE A 193 21.21 -7.86 7.20
N ASN A 194 21.49 -6.69 6.63
CA ASN A 194 22.04 -6.58 5.27
C ASN A 194 23.41 -7.25 5.14
N ASP A 195 24.28 -7.05 6.13
CA ASP A 195 25.61 -7.67 6.16
C ASP A 195 25.48 -9.19 6.20
N ARG A 196 24.50 -9.72 6.97
CA ARG A 196 24.25 -11.15 7.07
C ARG A 196 23.63 -11.75 5.81
N GLU A 197 22.75 -11.02 5.13
CA GLU A 197 22.13 -11.43 3.86
C GLU A 197 23.16 -11.62 2.73
N ASN A 198 24.29 -10.90 2.80
CA ASN A 198 25.37 -10.97 1.80
C ASN A 198 26.31 -12.18 1.98
N VAL A 199 26.10 -13.02 2.99
CA VAL A 199 26.91 -14.21 3.25
C VAL A 199 26.07 -15.46 3.05
N ASP A 200 26.65 -16.52 2.46
CA ASP A 200 25.95 -17.80 2.32
C ASP A 200 25.62 -18.37 3.70
N PRO A 201 24.33 -18.58 4.05
CA PRO A 201 23.98 -19.15 5.34
C PRO A 201 24.64 -20.52 5.59
N LEU A 202 24.88 -21.30 4.54
CA LEU A 202 25.49 -22.62 4.62
C LEU A 202 26.97 -22.61 5.03
N ASP A 203 27.59 -21.43 5.16
CA ASP A 203 28.91 -21.29 5.77
C ASP A 203 28.87 -21.55 7.30
N PHE A 204 27.73 -21.31 7.94
CA PHE A 204 27.57 -21.37 9.40
C PHE A 204 26.61 -22.47 9.86
N VAL A 205 25.76 -22.94 8.96
CA VAL A 205 24.82 -24.02 9.21
C VAL A 205 24.88 -25.09 8.12
N GLU A 206 24.37 -26.28 8.40
CA GLU A 206 24.25 -27.37 7.44
C GLU A 206 22.92 -28.09 7.57
N ILE A 207 22.44 -28.61 6.44
CA ILE A 207 21.24 -29.44 6.40
C ILE A 207 21.66 -30.90 6.61
N LYS A 208 21.19 -31.52 7.69
CA LYS A 208 21.40 -32.94 7.99
C LYS A 208 20.08 -33.67 8.21
N SER A 209 20.06 -34.96 7.92
CA SER A 209 18.94 -35.85 8.25
C SER A 209 19.28 -36.69 9.48
N THR A 210 18.40 -36.73 10.47
CA THR A 210 18.51 -37.65 11.62
C THR A 210 17.35 -38.63 11.64
N LYS A 211 17.58 -39.80 12.24
CA LYS A 211 16.59 -40.88 12.32
C LYS A 211 15.28 -40.46 13.00
N ASN A 212 15.35 -39.55 13.98
CA ASN A 212 14.20 -39.19 14.82
C ASN A 212 13.49 -37.90 14.37
N MET A 213 14.16 -37.01 13.65
CA MET A 213 13.63 -35.68 13.30
C MET A 213 13.63 -35.39 11.79
N GLY A 214 14.12 -36.32 10.95
CA GLY A 214 14.24 -36.09 9.51
C GLY A 214 15.25 -34.99 9.20
N ARG A 215 14.98 -34.18 8.17
CA ARG A 215 15.85 -33.06 7.76
C ARG A 215 15.74 -31.90 8.74
N GLY A 216 16.89 -31.39 9.17
CA GLY A 216 16.99 -30.19 10.02
C GLY A 216 18.22 -29.36 9.69
N LEU A 217 18.27 -28.17 10.27
CA LEU A 217 19.38 -27.22 10.15
C LEU A 217 20.24 -27.30 11.41
N TYR A 218 21.55 -27.54 11.26
CA TYR A 218 22.50 -27.76 12.35
C TYR A 218 23.64 -26.76 12.28
N ALA A 219 24.12 -26.27 13.41
CA ALA A 219 25.23 -25.32 13.46
C ALA A 219 26.57 -25.98 13.11
N LYS A 220 27.38 -25.30 12.29
CA LYS A 220 28.80 -25.64 12.03
C LYS A 220 29.76 -24.92 12.97
N THR A 221 29.30 -23.83 13.57
CA THR A 221 30.06 -22.96 14.47
C THR A 221 29.27 -22.67 15.73
N ASP A 222 29.94 -22.25 16.79
CA ASP A 222 29.26 -21.78 18.00
C ASP A 222 28.58 -20.43 17.74
N PHE A 223 27.35 -20.28 18.22
CA PHE A 223 26.61 -19.01 18.21
C PHE A 223 26.43 -18.50 19.65
N LYS A 224 26.58 -17.19 19.84
CA LYS A 224 26.28 -16.51 21.09
C LYS A 224 24.84 -15.98 21.09
N THR A 225 24.33 -15.69 22.28
CA THR A 225 23.02 -15.03 22.43
C THR A 225 23.02 -13.70 21.68
N GLY A 226 22.06 -13.56 20.75
CA GLY A 226 21.91 -12.37 19.91
C GLY A 226 22.51 -12.49 18.50
N ASP A 227 23.24 -13.56 18.19
CA ASP A 227 23.79 -13.77 16.85
C ASP A 227 22.69 -14.06 15.81
N LEU A 228 22.81 -13.45 14.63
CA LEU A 228 21.94 -13.75 13.48
C LEU A 228 22.40 -15.02 12.79
N VAL A 229 21.69 -16.13 13.02
CA VAL A 229 22.02 -17.44 12.43
C VAL A 229 21.75 -17.46 10.92
N LEU A 230 20.57 -17.03 10.49
CA LEU A 230 20.08 -17.10 9.11
C LEU A 230 19.24 -15.86 8.80
N VAL A 231 19.45 -15.29 7.61
CA VAL A 231 18.55 -14.30 7.00
C VAL A 231 18.11 -14.89 5.66
N GLU A 232 16.79 -15.06 5.49
CA GLU A 232 16.22 -15.64 4.27
C GLU A 232 15.14 -14.70 3.74
N LYS A 233 15.12 -14.49 2.43
CA LYS A 233 14.03 -13.73 1.81
C LYS A 233 12.79 -14.61 1.72
N PRO A 234 11.62 -14.11 2.12
CA PRO A 234 10.39 -14.87 1.98
C PRO A 234 10.13 -15.17 0.49
N CYS A 235 9.76 -16.40 0.17
CA CYS A 235 9.38 -16.79 -1.19
C CYS A 235 8.17 -16.00 -1.71
N MET A 236 7.34 -15.51 -0.78
CA MET A 236 6.17 -14.71 -1.09
C MET A 236 5.76 -13.88 0.12
N ILE A 237 5.25 -12.69 -0.16
CA ILE A 237 4.79 -11.75 0.85
C ILE A 237 3.42 -11.22 0.43
N GLY A 238 2.49 -11.08 1.38
CA GLY A 238 1.20 -10.44 1.16
C GLY A 238 0.62 -9.95 2.48
N PRO A 239 -0.08 -8.80 2.49
CA PRO A 239 -0.76 -8.35 3.69
C PRO A 239 -1.91 -9.30 3.98
N HIS A 240 -2.22 -9.49 5.26
CA HIS A 240 -3.50 -10.08 5.63
C HIS A 240 -4.63 -9.23 5.03
N PHE A 241 -5.65 -9.91 4.49
CA PHE A 241 -6.81 -9.27 3.83
C PHE A 241 -7.40 -8.09 4.62
N PHE A 242 -7.60 -8.23 5.93
CA PHE A 242 -8.13 -7.15 6.78
C PHE A 242 -7.23 -5.90 6.89
N ASN A 243 -5.96 -6.00 6.49
CA ASN A 243 -5.00 -4.89 6.53
C ASN A 243 -4.48 -4.50 5.13
N GLN A 244 -5.11 -4.97 4.05
CA GLN A 244 -4.61 -4.77 2.67
C GLN A 244 -4.50 -3.30 2.25
N TYR A 245 -5.29 -2.40 2.86
CA TYR A 245 -5.22 -0.97 2.60
C TYR A 245 -4.27 -0.20 3.53
N VAL A 246 -3.66 -0.87 4.52
CA VAL A 246 -2.70 -0.26 5.46
C VAL A 246 -1.27 -0.60 5.06
N PHE A 247 -1.02 -1.80 4.56
CA PHE A 247 0.32 -2.28 4.23
C PHE A 247 0.52 -2.42 2.73
N CYS A 248 1.76 -2.26 2.29
CA CYS A 248 2.13 -2.46 0.90
C CYS A 248 2.04 -3.94 0.51
N SER A 249 1.38 -4.23 -0.61
CA SER A 249 1.22 -5.58 -1.16
C SER A 249 2.54 -6.23 -1.64
N GLN A 250 3.63 -5.45 -1.77
CA GLN A 250 4.95 -5.92 -2.19
C GLN A 250 5.93 -6.12 -1.01
N CYS A 251 5.96 -5.19 -0.06
CA CYS A 251 7.00 -5.16 0.98
C CYS A 251 6.48 -5.07 2.42
N LEU A 252 5.16 -5.07 2.64
CA LEU A 252 4.49 -4.92 3.94
C LEU A 252 4.80 -3.66 4.73
N SER A 253 5.57 -2.72 4.18
CA SER A 253 5.72 -1.40 4.78
C SER A 253 4.37 -0.70 4.85
N VAL A 254 4.13 0.09 5.90
CA VAL A 254 2.92 0.90 6.01
C VAL A 254 2.81 1.83 4.80
N ALA A 255 1.68 1.75 4.09
CA ALA A 255 1.38 2.52 2.91
C ALA A 255 0.76 3.88 3.29
N TRP A 256 1.51 4.71 4.02
CA TRP A 256 1.06 6.04 4.48
C TRP A 256 0.51 6.90 3.34
N THR A 257 1.20 6.89 2.19
CA THR A 257 0.77 7.55 0.95
C THR A 257 0.41 6.54 -0.14
N GLY A 258 -0.19 5.43 0.29
CA GLY A 258 -0.57 4.29 -0.54
C GLY A 258 -1.04 4.65 -1.95
N ILE A 259 -0.44 4.00 -2.93
CA ILE A 259 -0.70 4.13 -4.36
C ILE A 259 -1.49 2.88 -4.77
N PRO A 260 -2.78 3.00 -5.11
CA PRO A 260 -3.56 1.85 -5.55
C PRO A 260 -3.15 1.44 -6.97
N CYS A 261 -3.54 0.23 -7.38
CA CYS A 261 -3.59 -0.12 -8.79
C CYS A 261 -4.62 0.76 -9.54
N GLU A 262 -4.36 1.11 -10.81
CA GLU A 262 -5.32 1.86 -11.65
C GLU A 262 -6.49 0.98 -12.08
N ALA A 263 -6.29 -0.34 -12.22
CA ALA A 263 -7.30 -1.27 -12.70
C ALA A 263 -8.10 -1.91 -11.56
N CYS A 264 -7.43 -2.49 -10.55
CA CYS A 264 -8.09 -3.13 -9.41
C CYS A 264 -8.17 -2.25 -8.15
N HIS A 265 -9.05 -2.60 -7.21
CA HIS A 265 -9.10 -1.97 -5.89
C HIS A 265 -8.31 -2.73 -4.81
N ASP A 266 -7.89 -3.98 -5.01
CA ASP A 266 -7.36 -4.81 -3.91
C ASP A 266 -5.88 -4.56 -3.55
N TYR A 267 -5.12 -3.97 -4.46
CA TYR A 267 -3.68 -3.80 -4.30
C TYR A 267 -3.30 -2.37 -3.94
N MET A 268 -2.47 -2.23 -2.91
CA MET A 268 -1.96 -0.97 -2.39
C MET A 268 -0.44 -1.01 -2.27
N PHE A 269 0.24 0.03 -2.75
CA PHE A 269 1.70 0.09 -2.76
C PHE A 269 2.24 1.30 -2.02
N CYS A 270 3.32 1.15 -1.25
CA CYS A 270 3.94 2.28 -0.55
C CYS A 270 4.74 3.20 -1.49
N SER A 271 5.07 2.75 -2.71
CA SER A 271 5.87 3.50 -3.68
C SER A 271 5.64 2.99 -5.10
N LEU A 272 5.97 3.83 -6.10
CA LEU A 272 5.95 3.42 -7.50
C LEU A 272 6.94 2.28 -7.78
N LYS A 273 8.07 2.23 -7.06
CA LYS A 273 9.02 1.12 -7.15
C LYS A 273 8.33 -0.20 -6.77
N CYS A 274 7.66 -0.24 -5.62
CA CYS A 274 6.95 -1.45 -5.16
C CYS A 274 5.82 -1.84 -6.11
N LYS A 275 5.09 -0.85 -6.65
CA LYS A 275 4.03 -1.07 -7.63
C LYS A 275 4.56 -1.72 -8.92
N ASN A 276 5.66 -1.19 -9.46
CA ASN A 276 6.26 -1.70 -10.69
C ASN A 276 6.85 -3.11 -10.49
N MET A 277 7.53 -3.33 -9.36
CA MET A 277 8.04 -4.67 -9.01
C MET A 277 6.89 -5.69 -8.92
N ALA A 278 5.82 -5.35 -8.21
CA ALA A 278 4.64 -6.21 -8.11
C ALA A 278 4.04 -6.50 -9.50
N TRP A 279 3.92 -5.48 -10.36
CA TRP A 279 3.43 -5.63 -11.74
C TRP A 279 4.25 -6.65 -12.54
N GLU A 280 5.57 -6.53 -12.48
CA GLU A 280 6.49 -7.44 -13.18
C GLU A 280 6.53 -8.85 -12.59
N GLU A 281 6.29 -9.01 -11.28
CA GLU A 281 6.41 -10.28 -10.57
C GLU A 281 5.15 -11.14 -10.63
N TYR A 282 3.98 -10.54 -10.39
CA TYR A 282 2.74 -11.30 -10.27
C TYR A 282 1.49 -10.50 -10.67
N HIS A 283 1.50 -9.18 -10.44
CA HIS A 283 0.28 -8.39 -10.47
C HIS A 283 -0.28 -8.18 -11.88
N GLN A 284 0.57 -8.23 -12.92
CA GLN A 284 0.08 -8.20 -14.30
C GLN A 284 -0.90 -9.35 -14.62
N ILE A 285 -0.76 -10.50 -13.94
CA ILE A 285 -1.60 -11.68 -14.17
C ILE A 285 -2.78 -11.70 -13.19
N ASP A 286 -2.54 -11.42 -11.89
CA ASP A 286 -3.60 -11.53 -10.89
C ASP A 286 -4.57 -10.34 -10.85
N CYS A 287 -4.18 -9.17 -11.38
CA CYS A 287 -4.96 -7.94 -11.23
C CYS A 287 -6.39 -8.07 -11.80
N SER A 288 -6.57 -8.84 -12.86
CA SER A 288 -7.87 -9.09 -13.48
C SER A 288 -8.60 -10.31 -12.93
N ILE A 289 -8.01 -11.04 -11.98
CA ILE A 289 -8.54 -12.30 -11.45
C ILE A 289 -8.94 -12.11 -9.99
N THR A 290 -8.03 -11.60 -9.16
CA THR A 290 -8.21 -11.47 -7.71
C THR A 290 -9.50 -10.73 -7.32
N PRO A 291 -9.85 -9.58 -7.92
CA PRO A 291 -11.08 -8.88 -7.56
C PRO A 291 -12.33 -9.72 -7.79
N TYR A 292 -12.40 -10.46 -8.90
CA TYR A 292 -13.55 -11.32 -9.19
C TYR A 292 -13.62 -12.53 -8.25
N LEU A 293 -12.48 -13.13 -7.90
CA LEU A 293 -12.43 -14.23 -6.93
C LEU A 293 -12.97 -13.80 -5.57
N ILE A 294 -12.54 -12.63 -5.08
CA ILE A 294 -13.01 -12.04 -3.81
C ILE A 294 -14.53 -11.82 -3.80
N LEU A 295 -15.09 -11.41 -4.95
CA LEU A 295 -16.52 -11.14 -5.05
C LEU A 295 -17.38 -12.39 -5.14
N CYS A 296 -16.87 -13.44 -5.77
CA CYS A 296 -17.62 -14.69 -5.92
C CYS A 296 -17.81 -15.38 -4.57
N ASP A 297 -16.81 -15.27 -3.69
CA ASP A 297 -16.86 -15.84 -2.36
C ASP A 297 -15.90 -15.06 -1.43
N PRO A 298 -16.43 -14.30 -0.46
CA PRO A 298 -15.62 -13.53 0.49
C PRO A 298 -14.86 -14.37 1.53
N GLU A 299 -15.17 -15.66 1.69
CA GLU A 299 -14.50 -16.59 2.63
C GLU A 299 -13.32 -17.35 1.99
N ILE A 300 -13.37 -17.52 0.66
CA ILE A 300 -12.32 -18.10 -0.20
C ILE A 300 -10.98 -17.32 -0.29
N PRO A 301 -10.88 -15.97 -0.20
CA PRO A 301 -9.73 -15.25 -0.76
C PRO A 301 -8.43 -15.41 0.02
N GLU A 302 -8.49 -15.62 1.34
CA GLU A 302 -7.30 -15.51 2.18
C GLU A 302 -6.22 -16.53 1.81
N TRP A 303 -6.63 -17.78 1.56
CA TRP A 303 -5.71 -18.83 1.13
C TRP A 303 -5.54 -18.86 -0.38
N ILE A 304 -6.59 -18.56 -1.14
CA ILE A 304 -6.58 -18.74 -2.60
C ILE A 304 -5.80 -17.63 -3.31
N ASP A 305 -5.88 -16.38 -2.84
CA ASP A 305 -5.06 -15.28 -3.38
C ASP A 305 -3.58 -15.55 -3.16
N LEU A 306 -3.21 -16.00 -1.96
CA LEU A 306 -1.83 -16.35 -1.63
C LEU A 306 -1.33 -17.55 -2.46
N ASN A 307 -2.15 -18.58 -2.64
CA ASN A 307 -1.79 -19.72 -3.50
C ASN A 307 -1.67 -19.32 -4.98
N LEU A 308 -2.56 -18.47 -5.47
CA LEU A 308 -2.51 -17.95 -6.84
C LEU A 308 -1.23 -17.15 -7.06
N LYS A 309 -0.93 -16.22 -6.16
CA LYS A 309 0.31 -15.42 -6.18
C LYS A 309 1.57 -16.30 -6.12
N PHE A 310 1.56 -17.35 -5.29
CA PHE A 310 2.67 -18.31 -5.21
C PHE A 310 2.89 -19.04 -6.53
N ILE A 311 1.83 -19.56 -7.13
CA ILE A 311 1.88 -20.28 -8.41
C ILE A 311 2.37 -19.34 -9.52
N ILE A 312 1.84 -18.12 -9.60
CA ILE A 312 2.27 -17.12 -10.58
C ILE A 312 3.76 -16.81 -10.43
N THR A 313 4.22 -16.58 -9.20
CA THR A 313 5.63 -16.28 -8.92
C THR A 313 6.53 -17.44 -9.32
N LEU A 314 6.17 -18.68 -8.97
CA LEU A 314 6.92 -19.89 -9.35
C LEU A 314 6.95 -20.13 -10.87
N MET A 315 5.87 -19.80 -11.56
CA MET A 315 5.77 -19.88 -13.01
C MET A 315 6.55 -18.78 -13.73
N LYS A 316 6.88 -17.66 -13.07
CA LYS A 316 7.77 -16.64 -13.67
C LYS A 316 9.17 -17.21 -13.90
N ASP A 317 9.67 -17.99 -12.96
CA ASP A 317 11.00 -18.61 -13.02
C ASP A 317 11.03 -19.91 -13.84
N SER A 318 9.87 -20.44 -14.24
CA SER A 318 9.73 -21.72 -14.94
C SER A 318 8.89 -21.54 -16.20
N LYS A 319 9.48 -21.74 -17.39
CA LYS A 319 8.81 -21.43 -18.66
C LYS A 319 7.59 -22.32 -18.95
N THR A 320 7.50 -23.46 -18.25
CA THR A 320 6.39 -24.42 -18.28
C THR A 320 6.07 -24.99 -16.89
N ILE A 321 4.85 -25.53 -16.72
CA ILE A 321 4.46 -26.29 -15.51
C ILE A 321 5.37 -27.51 -15.30
N ASP A 322 5.82 -28.15 -16.38
CA ASP A 322 6.70 -29.33 -16.28
C ASP A 322 8.12 -28.95 -15.85
N GLU A 323 8.63 -27.79 -16.26
CA GLU A 323 9.87 -27.23 -15.69
C GLU A 323 9.71 -26.95 -14.20
N LEU A 324 8.57 -26.38 -13.78
CA LEU A 324 8.30 -26.14 -12.36
C LEU A 324 8.24 -27.44 -11.57
N LYS A 325 7.52 -28.46 -12.05
CA LYS A 325 7.46 -29.79 -11.42
C LYS A 325 8.83 -30.44 -11.33
N SER A 326 9.65 -30.27 -12.37
CA SER A 326 11.02 -30.77 -12.39
C SER A 326 11.91 -30.05 -11.37
N LYS A 327 11.80 -28.71 -11.24
CA LYS A 327 12.55 -27.91 -10.25
C LYS A 327 12.13 -28.20 -8.82
N LEU A 328 10.84 -28.39 -8.58
CA LEU A 328 10.31 -28.70 -7.26
C LEU A 328 10.69 -30.10 -6.77
N ASN A 329 11.33 -30.93 -7.60
CA ASN A 329 11.58 -32.34 -7.31
C ASN A 329 10.33 -32.99 -6.69
N ILE A 330 9.15 -32.76 -7.28
CA ILE A 330 8.00 -33.61 -7.02
C ILE A 330 8.31 -34.94 -7.70
N THR A 331 9.26 -35.68 -7.14
CA THR A 331 9.45 -37.08 -7.44
C THR A 331 8.10 -37.71 -7.19
N LYS A 332 7.49 -38.28 -8.23
CA LYS A 332 6.34 -39.18 -8.14
C LYS A 332 6.56 -40.40 -7.22
N ASN A 333 7.69 -40.46 -6.49
CA ASN A 333 8.04 -41.53 -5.56
C ASN A 333 7.68 -41.15 -4.12
N ASN A 334 6.40 -40.86 -3.88
CA ASN A 334 5.73 -41.29 -2.63
C ASN A 334 5.19 -42.72 -2.80
N GLN A 335 5.98 -43.59 -3.44
CA GLN A 335 5.92 -45.02 -3.19
C GLN A 335 7.13 -45.33 -2.32
N GLY A 336 6.91 -45.29 -1.01
CA GLY A 336 7.80 -45.95 -0.06
C GLY A 336 7.88 -47.42 -0.43
N LYS A 337 8.94 -47.81 -1.14
CA LYS A 337 9.43 -49.19 -1.06
C LYS A 337 10.23 -49.28 0.22
N PHE A 338 9.57 -49.77 1.26
CA PHE A 338 10.22 -50.41 2.39
C PHE A 338 11.03 -51.59 1.87
N ASN A 339 12.33 -51.60 2.19
CA ASN A 339 13.08 -52.81 2.49
C ASN A 339 13.81 -52.56 3.80
#